data_AF-A0A453LVJ4-F1
#
_entry.id   AF-A0A453LVJ4-F1
#
_cell.length_a   1.000
_cell.length_b   1.000
_cell.length_c   1.000
_cell.angle_alpha   90.00
_cell.angle_beta   90.00
_cell.angle_gamma   90.00
#
_symmetry.space_group_name_H-M   'P 1'
#
loop_
_entity.id
_entity.type
_entity.pdbx_description
1 polymer ?
#
loop_
_entity_poly.entity_id
_entity_poly.type
_entity_poly.pdbx_seq_one_letter_code
_entity_poly.pdbx_strand_id
1 'polypeptide(L)'
;PELYYKITLADQLKELVSMVRSVALAVCAAALLLAMAAGGAAAQGVGSVITRAVYETMLPNRDNSICPAKGFYTYDAFIAAAGTFPGFGTTGSADDVKRELAAFFGQTSHETTGGPQFQWGYCFKEEKTMATSPPYYGRGPIQLTG
;
A
#
# COMPACT_ATOMS: atom_id res chain seq x y z
N PRO A 1 -17.54 68.77 -3.22
CA PRO A 1 -17.60 67.92 -1.98
C PRO A 1 -17.94 66.45 -2.26
N GLU A 2 -19.01 66.19 -3.03
CA GLU A 2 -19.51 64.82 -3.28
C GLU A 2 -18.57 63.95 -4.13
N LEU A 3 -17.94 64.54 -5.16
CA LEU A 3 -16.99 63.83 -6.05
C LEU A 3 -15.69 63.44 -5.32
N TYR A 4 -15.22 64.28 -4.40
CA TYR A 4 -14.04 63.98 -3.57
C TYR A 4 -14.29 62.76 -2.68
N TYR A 5 -15.48 62.66 -2.10
CA TYR A 5 -15.88 61.51 -1.29
C TYR A 5 -15.97 60.22 -2.13
N LYS A 6 -16.49 60.30 -3.36
CA LYS A 6 -16.57 59.16 -4.29
C LYS A 6 -15.18 58.68 -4.73
N ILE A 7 -14.25 59.59 -5.01
CA ILE A 7 -12.87 59.26 -5.38
C ILE A 7 -12.15 58.60 -4.20
N THR A 8 -12.22 59.20 -3.01
CA THR A 8 -11.63 58.64 -1.78
C THR A 8 -12.22 57.25 -1.48
N LEU A 9 -13.53 57.07 -1.59
CA LEU A 9 -14.19 55.77 -1.36
C LEU A 9 -13.77 54.72 -2.39
N ALA A 10 -13.63 55.11 -3.66
CA ALA A 10 -13.17 54.22 -4.73
C ALA A 10 -11.71 53.79 -4.51
N ASP A 11 -10.85 54.68 -4.04
CA ASP A 11 -9.45 54.34 -3.72
C ASP A 11 -9.35 53.46 -2.47
N GLN A 12 -10.14 53.74 -1.43
CA GLN A 12 -10.24 52.84 -0.26
C GLN A 12 -10.75 51.44 -0.65
N LEU A 13 -11.69 51.35 -1.59
CA LEU A 13 -12.21 50.07 -2.10
C LEU A 13 -11.17 49.30 -2.92
N LYS A 14 -10.35 49.99 -3.74
CA LYS A 14 -9.25 49.35 -4.49
C LYS A 14 -8.19 48.77 -3.56
N GLU A 15 -7.80 49.50 -2.51
CA GLU A 15 -6.86 49.03 -1.50
C GLU A 15 -7.41 47.81 -0.75
N LEU A 16 -8.69 47.85 -0.37
CA LEU A 16 -9.37 46.72 0.27
C LEU A 16 -9.40 45.48 -0.64
N VAL A 17 -9.73 45.64 -1.92
CA VAL A 17 -9.75 44.54 -2.90
C VAL A 17 -8.34 43.97 -3.13
N SER A 18 -7.31 44.83 -3.17
CA SER A 18 -5.90 44.43 -3.28
C SER A 18 -5.44 43.60 -2.07
N MET A 19 -5.83 44.02 -0.86
CA MET A 19 -5.55 43.32 0.39
C MET A 19 -6.24 41.95 0.43
N VAL A 20 -7.52 41.87 0.07
CA VAL A 20 -8.29 40.60 0.05
C VAL A 20 -7.69 39.60 -0.95
N ARG A 21 -7.25 40.05 -2.14
CA ARG A 21 -6.58 39.20 -3.13
C ARG A 21 -5.25 38.65 -2.62
N SER A 22 -4.47 39.49 -1.94
CA SER A 22 -3.16 39.11 -1.39
C SER A 22 -3.30 38.07 -0.29
N VAL A 23 -4.29 38.23 0.59
CA VAL A 23 -4.60 37.26 1.65
C VAL A 23 -5.11 35.93 1.07
N ALA A 24 -5.99 35.98 0.06
CA ALA A 24 -6.50 34.76 -0.60
C ALA A 24 -5.38 33.95 -1.27
N LEU A 25 -4.43 34.61 -1.95
CA LEU A 25 -3.27 33.93 -2.54
C LEU A 25 -2.38 33.27 -1.47
N ALA A 26 -2.14 33.97 -0.35
CA ALA A 26 -1.32 33.44 0.74
C ALA A 26 -1.96 32.20 1.41
N VAL A 27 -3.28 32.21 1.60
CA VAL A 27 -4.02 31.05 2.14
C VAL A 27 -3.96 29.85 1.19
N CYS A 28 -4.15 30.07 -0.12
CA CYS A 28 -4.03 29.01 -1.12
C CYS A 28 -2.61 28.42 -1.19
N ALA A 29 -1.57 29.26 -1.13
CA ALA A 29 -0.18 28.80 -1.12
C ALA A 29 0.13 27.98 0.15
N ALA A 30 -0.37 28.41 1.30
CA ALA A 30 -0.22 27.67 2.57
C ALA A 30 -0.95 26.31 2.53
N ALA A 31 -2.15 26.25 1.95
CA ALA A 31 -2.89 24.99 1.78
C ALA A 31 -2.18 24.02 0.82
N LEU A 32 -1.58 24.53 -0.27
CA LEU A 32 -0.75 23.73 -1.18
C LEU A 32 0.52 23.22 -0.47
N LEU A 33 1.21 24.08 0.29
CA LEU A 33 2.40 23.69 1.05
C LEU A 33 2.09 22.63 2.12
N LEU A 34 0.93 22.73 2.78
CA LEU A 34 0.48 21.72 3.76
C LEU A 34 0.15 20.37 3.08
N ALA A 35 -0.40 20.39 1.87
CA ALA A 35 -0.68 19.17 1.11
C ALA A 35 0.61 18.45 0.65
N MET A 36 1.68 19.20 0.34
CA MET A 36 2.97 18.62 -0.07
C MET A 36 3.76 18.05 1.12
N ALA A 37 3.53 18.54 2.34
CA ALA A 37 4.22 18.04 3.54
C ALA A 37 3.71 16.67 4.03
N ALA A 38 2.56 16.19 3.52
CA ALA A 38 2.00 14.89 3.88
C ALA A 38 2.47 13.72 2.99
N GLY A 39 3.25 13.99 1.93
CA GLY A 39 3.60 13.01 0.89
C GLY A 39 5.05 12.50 0.93
N GLY A 40 5.72 12.55 2.08
CA GLY A 40 7.15 12.29 2.21
C GLY A 40 7.51 10.94 2.83
N ALA A 41 6.85 9.84 2.47
CA ALA A 41 7.42 8.51 2.75
C ALA A 41 8.49 8.24 1.67
N ALA A 42 9.76 8.39 2.04
CA ALA A 42 10.86 7.92 1.20
C ALA A 42 10.57 6.47 0.77
N ALA A 43 10.81 6.12 -0.49
CA ALA A 43 10.54 4.76 -0.99
C ALA A 43 11.41 3.73 -0.24
N GLN A 44 10.90 3.21 0.88
CA GLN A 44 11.47 2.04 1.53
C GLN A 44 10.89 0.80 0.84
N GLY A 45 11.76 -0.13 0.44
CA GLY A 45 11.30 -1.37 -0.20
C GLY A 45 10.46 -2.21 0.76
N VAL A 46 9.72 -3.19 0.22
CA VAL A 46 8.80 -4.08 0.99
C VAL A 46 9.43 -4.66 2.26
N GLY A 47 10.73 -4.98 2.24
CA GLY A 47 11.46 -5.50 3.41
C GLY A 47 11.54 -4.55 4.61
N SER A 48 11.29 -3.26 4.44
CA SER A 48 11.19 -2.30 5.54
C SER A 48 9.91 -2.43 6.35
N VAL A 49 8.83 -2.91 5.73
CA VAL A 49 7.51 -3.13 6.36
C VAL A 49 7.39 -4.59 6.78
N ILE A 50 7.66 -5.50 5.85
CA ILE A 50 7.69 -6.94 6.09
C ILE A 50 9.13 -7.33 6.33
N THR A 51 9.57 -7.14 7.57
CA THR A 51 10.84 -7.70 8.03
C THR A 51 10.75 -9.23 8.07
N ARG A 52 11.89 -9.93 8.10
CA ARG A 52 11.90 -11.38 8.28
C ARG A 52 11.10 -11.81 9.53
N ALA A 53 11.25 -11.10 10.65
CA ALA A 53 10.51 -11.41 11.87
C ALA A 53 8.98 -11.25 11.67
N VAL A 54 8.54 -10.22 10.96
CA VAL A 54 7.12 -10.03 10.62
C VAL A 54 6.63 -11.16 9.70
N TYR A 55 7.41 -11.54 8.68
CA TYR A 55 7.09 -12.65 7.78
C TYR A 55 6.89 -13.97 8.53
N GLU A 56 7.81 -14.31 9.43
CA GLU A 56 7.70 -15.50 10.28
C GLU A 56 6.48 -15.44 11.21
N THR A 57 6.14 -14.25 11.73
CA THR A 57 4.97 -14.06 12.60
C THR A 57 3.65 -14.18 11.83
N MET A 58 3.61 -13.70 10.59
CA MET A 58 2.43 -13.79 9.72
C MET A 58 2.18 -15.22 9.23
N LEU A 59 3.24 -16.01 9.02
CA LEU A 59 3.18 -17.36 8.47
C LEU A 59 3.78 -18.42 9.42
N PRO A 60 3.26 -18.57 10.65
CA PRO A 60 3.92 -19.30 11.72
C PRO A 60 3.94 -20.82 11.49
N ASN A 61 2.97 -21.39 10.78
CA ASN A 61 2.88 -22.85 10.56
C ASN A 61 3.25 -23.29 9.14
N ARG A 62 3.72 -22.39 8.25
CA ARG A 62 4.01 -22.77 6.85
C ARG A 62 5.05 -23.90 6.74
N ASP A 63 5.99 -23.94 7.69
CA ASP A 63 7.09 -24.90 7.76
C ASP A 63 6.84 -26.05 8.75
N ASN A 64 5.58 -26.21 9.20
CA ASN A 64 5.16 -27.35 9.99
C ASN A 64 5.37 -28.66 9.20
N SER A 65 5.74 -29.75 9.87
CA SER A 65 5.96 -31.06 9.24
C SER A 65 4.75 -31.62 8.49
N ILE A 66 3.54 -31.18 8.82
CA ILE A 66 2.32 -31.62 8.12
C ILE A 66 2.08 -30.86 6.80
N CYS A 67 2.82 -29.77 6.55
CA CYS A 67 2.64 -28.95 5.35
C CYS A 67 3.49 -29.45 4.18
N PRO A 68 2.88 -29.84 3.04
CA PRO A 68 3.63 -30.30 1.87
C PRO A 68 4.56 -29.25 1.26
N ALA A 69 4.30 -27.96 1.50
CA ALA A 69 5.14 -26.86 1.04
C ALA A 69 6.26 -26.45 2.02
N LYS A 70 6.49 -27.21 3.10
CA LYS A 70 7.55 -26.92 4.08
C LYS A 70 8.89 -26.62 3.40
N GLY A 71 9.48 -25.48 3.74
CA GLY A 71 10.76 -24.99 3.22
C GLY A 71 10.70 -24.37 1.82
N PHE A 72 9.53 -24.35 1.16
CA PHE A 72 9.39 -23.79 -0.19
C PHE A 72 9.23 -22.27 -0.19
N TYR A 73 8.39 -21.74 0.70
CA TYR A 73 8.11 -20.31 0.80
C TYR A 73 9.08 -19.65 1.78
N THR A 74 10.12 -19.03 1.22
CA THR A 74 11.16 -18.36 1.99
C THR A 74 10.99 -16.84 1.95
N TYR A 75 11.43 -16.17 3.01
CA TYR A 75 11.47 -14.71 3.06
C TYR A 75 12.29 -14.10 1.91
N ASP A 76 13.45 -14.70 1.59
CA ASP A 76 14.34 -14.18 0.56
C ASP A 76 13.70 -14.32 -0.84
N ALA A 77 12.98 -15.41 -1.11
CA ALA A 77 12.20 -15.55 -2.34
C ALA A 77 11.06 -14.53 -2.43
N PHE A 78 10.38 -14.25 -1.32
CA PHE A 78 9.35 -13.20 -1.26
C PHE A 78 9.94 -11.80 -1.57
N ILE A 79 11.05 -11.43 -0.94
CA ILE A 79 11.70 -10.13 -1.19
C ILE A 79 12.24 -10.04 -2.61
N ALA A 80 12.83 -11.11 -3.13
CA ALA A 80 13.29 -11.15 -4.52
C ALA A 80 12.14 -10.96 -5.52
N ALA A 81 11.02 -11.64 -5.30
CA ALA A 81 9.82 -11.48 -6.14
C ALA A 81 9.20 -10.09 -6.00
N ALA A 82 9.07 -9.55 -4.78
CA ALA A 82 8.58 -8.20 -4.57
C ALA A 82 9.45 -7.15 -5.30
N GLY A 83 10.77 -7.36 -5.35
CA GLY A 83 11.71 -6.50 -6.07
C GLY A 83 11.49 -6.42 -7.58
N THR A 84 10.78 -7.37 -8.19
CA THR A 84 10.45 -7.31 -9.63
C THR A 84 9.18 -6.50 -9.92
N PHE A 85 8.43 -6.10 -8.88
CA PHE A 85 7.19 -5.34 -9.00
C PHE A 85 7.33 -4.02 -8.23
N PRO A 86 7.93 -2.97 -8.81
CA PRO A 86 8.34 -1.77 -8.07
C PRO A 86 7.19 -0.97 -7.43
N GLY A 87 5.94 -1.19 -7.85
CA GLY A 87 4.76 -0.58 -7.24
C GLY A 87 4.13 -1.40 -6.10
N PHE A 88 4.50 -2.67 -5.96
CA PHE A 88 3.95 -3.57 -4.94
C PHE A 88 4.51 -3.24 -3.57
N GLY A 89 3.64 -2.88 -2.63
CA GLY A 89 4.02 -2.60 -1.24
C GLY A 89 4.93 -1.37 -1.09
N THR A 90 4.84 -0.43 -2.03
CA THR A 90 5.66 0.80 -2.07
C THR A 90 4.85 2.03 -2.51
N THR A 91 3.57 1.86 -2.86
CA THR A 91 2.72 2.91 -3.41
C THR A 91 1.71 3.41 -2.38
N GLY A 92 1.54 4.73 -2.28
CA GLY A 92 0.56 5.36 -1.40
C GLY A 92 1.12 5.69 -0.01
N SER A 93 0.22 5.88 0.95
CA SER A 93 0.60 6.15 2.35
C SER A 93 1.18 4.91 3.04
N ALA A 94 1.83 5.09 4.19
CA ALA A 94 2.34 3.97 4.99
C ALA A 94 1.22 2.97 5.37
N ASP A 95 -0.01 3.46 5.58
CA ASP A 95 -1.15 2.61 5.90
C ASP A 95 -1.70 1.90 4.66
N ASP A 96 -1.60 2.50 3.48
CA ASP A 96 -1.94 1.85 2.21
C ASP A 96 -0.96 0.70 1.92
N VAL A 97 0.33 0.93 2.08
CA VAL A 97 1.38 -0.09 1.93
C VAL A 97 1.15 -1.27 2.87
N LYS A 98 0.92 -1.00 4.17
CA LYS A 98 0.63 -2.07 5.15
C LYS A 98 -0.63 -2.84 4.77
N ARG A 99 -1.67 -2.14 4.30
CA ARG A 99 -2.94 -2.74 3.91
C ARG A 99 -2.82 -3.59 2.65
N GLU A 100 -2.07 -3.14 1.64
CA GLU A 100 -1.77 -3.92 0.44
C GLU A 100 -1.04 -5.21 0.79
N LEU A 101 0.02 -5.13 1.59
CA LEU A 101 0.81 -6.29 1.98
C LEU A 101 0.00 -7.26 2.85
N ALA A 102 -0.80 -6.76 3.79
CA ALA A 102 -1.72 -7.57 4.57
C ALA A 102 -2.78 -8.26 3.70
N ALA A 103 -3.35 -7.55 2.71
CA ALA A 103 -4.31 -8.11 1.77
C ALA A 103 -3.68 -9.20 0.90
N PHE A 104 -2.48 -8.96 0.37
CA PHE A 104 -1.72 -9.96 -0.40
C PHE A 104 -1.50 -11.24 0.41
N PHE A 105 -0.95 -11.13 1.64
CA PHE A 105 -0.73 -12.30 2.49
C PHE A 105 -2.05 -12.96 2.93
N GLY A 106 -3.11 -12.18 3.18
CA GLY A 106 -4.42 -12.71 3.53
C GLY A 106 -5.02 -13.59 2.43
N GLN A 107 -5.07 -13.08 1.19
CA GLN A 107 -5.61 -13.82 0.05
C GLN A 107 -4.76 -15.04 -0.27
N THR A 108 -3.45 -14.87 -0.40
CA THR A 108 -2.56 -15.99 -0.73
C THR A 108 -2.50 -17.06 0.38
N SER A 109 -2.66 -16.68 1.64
CA SER A 109 -2.81 -17.63 2.75
C SER A 109 -4.11 -18.43 2.65
N HIS A 110 -5.21 -17.79 2.25
CA HIS A 110 -6.48 -18.47 2.02
C HIS A 110 -6.35 -19.54 0.92
N GLU A 111 -5.76 -19.19 -0.22
CA GLU A 111 -5.57 -20.12 -1.34
C GLU A 111 -4.69 -21.33 -1.00
N THR A 112 -3.76 -21.17 -0.05
CA THR A 112 -2.77 -22.19 0.29
C THR A 112 -2.95 -22.78 1.70
N THR A 113 -4.11 -22.57 2.32
CA THR A 113 -4.32 -22.92 3.73
C THR A 113 -4.26 -24.42 3.99
N GLY A 114 -3.58 -24.78 5.08
CA GLY A 114 -3.52 -26.15 5.62
C GLY A 114 -4.51 -26.44 6.74
N GLY A 115 -5.29 -25.45 7.17
CA GLY A 115 -6.18 -25.62 8.31
C GLY A 115 -7.27 -24.55 8.40
N PRO A 116 -8.20 -24.69 9.35
CA PRO A 116 -9.35 -23.80 9.47
C PRO A 116 -9.01 -22.41 10.06
N GLN A 117 -7.76 -22.19 10.50
CA GLN A 117 -7.34 -20.96 11.16
C GLN A 117 -6.35 -20.18 10.29
N PHE A 118 -6.33 -18.86 10.46
CA PHE A 118 -5.46 -17.92 9.71
C PHE A 118 -3.96 -18.20 9.83
N GLN A 119 -3.54 -18.97 10.83
CA GLN A 119 -2.14 -19.32 11.10
C GLN A 119 -1.58 -20.42 10.17
N TRP A 120 -2.39 -21.00 9.30
CA TRP A 120 -2.05 -22.15 8.44
C TRP A 120 -1.90 -21.81 6.96
N GLY A 121 -1.76 -20.53 6.62
CA GLY A 121 -1.43 -20.10 5.26
C GLY A 121 -0.11 -20.69 4.77
N TYR A 122 0.07 -20.75 3.45
CA TYR A 122 1.30 -21.18 2.79
C TYR A 122 1.70 -22.64 3.08
N CYS A 123 0.73 -23.50 3.41
CA CYS A 123 0.96 -24.91 3.70
C CYS A 123 1.04 -25.75 2.41
N PHE A 124 0.39 -25.29 1.33
CA PHE A 124 0.37 -25.94 0.02
C PHE A 124 1.00 -25.05 -1.07
N LYS A 125 1.60 -25.69 -2.08
CA LYS A 125 2.20 -25.04 -3.26
C LYS A 125 1.61 -25.50 -4.58
N GLU A 126 0.81 -26.56 -4.54
CA GLU A 126 0.10 -27.13 -5.67
C GLU A 126 -1.32 -27.47 -5.22
N GLU A 127 -2.25 -27.46 -6.17
CA GLU A 127 -3.66 -27.74 -5.94
C GLU A 127 -3.85 -29.11 -5.27
N LYS A 128 -4.65 -29.15 -4.20
CA LYS A 128 -4.89 -30.38 -3.43
C LYS A 128 -5.62 -31.45 -4.24
N THR A 129 -6.64 -31.02 -4.97
CA THR A 129 -7.57 -31.91 -5.67
C THR A 129 -7.13 -32.23 -7.09
N MET A 130 -6.17 -31.48 -7.64
CA MET A 130 -5.80 -31.51 -9.06
C MET A 130 -7.02 -31.60 -9.98
N ALA A 131 -8.07 -30.84 -9.65
CA ALA A 131 -9.32 -30.78 -10.39
C ALA A 131 -9.09 -30.19 -11.78
N THR A 132 -8.11 -29.31 -11.92
CA THR A 132 -7.63 -28.86 -13.22
C THR A 132 -6.64 -29.87 -13.81
N SER A 133 -6.85 -30.24 -15.07
CA SER A 133 -5.98 -31.19 -15.77
C SER A 133 -4.57 -30.61 -15.97
N PRO A 134 -3.52 -31.45 -15.91
CA PRO A 134 -2.17 -31.03 -16.28
C PRO A 134 -2.12 -30.44 -17.69
N PRO A 135 -1.25 -29.43 -17.95
CA PRO A 135 -0.25 -28.89 -17.03
C PRO A 135 -0.74 -27.69 -16.20
N TYR A 136 -2.02 -27.32 -16.22
CA TYR A 136 -2.48 -26.01 -15.73
C TYR A 136 -3.13 -26.02 -14.34
N TYR A 137 -2.91 -27.07 -13.53
CA TYR A 137 -3.38 -27.09 -12.14
C TYR A 137 -2.79 -25.95 -11.30
N GLY A 138 -3.54 -25.58 -10.25
CA GLY A 138 -3.23 -24.45 -9.37
C GLY A 138 -1.83 -24.57 -8.76
N ARG A 139 -1.04 -23.49 -8.86
CA ARG A 139 0.32 -23.43 -8.26
C ARG A 139 0.62 -22.13 -7.54
N GLY A 140 1.48 -22.25 -6.53
CA GLY A 140 2.04 -21.13 -5.78
C GLY A 140 1.03 -20.41 -4.87
N PRO A 141 1.39 -19.21 -4.39
CA PRO A 141 0.62 -18.48 -3.38
C PRO A 141 -0.80 -18.10 -3.83
N ILE A 142 -1.00 -17.83 -5.12
CA ILE A 142 -2.31 -17.45 -5.67
C ILE A 142 -3.01 -18.60 -6.42
N GLN A 143 -2.48 -19.82 -6.29
CA GLN A 143 -2.99 -21.02 -6.99
C GLN A 143 -3.28 -20.76 -8.48
N LEU A 144 -2.31 -20.15 -9.18
CA LEU A 144 -2.44 -19.76 -10.58
C LEU A 144 -2.83 -20.98 -11.45
N THR A 145 -3.90 -20.83 -12.22
CA THR A 145 -4.55 -21.88 -13.04
C THR A 145 -5.05 -21.28 -14.36
N GLY A 146 -5.37 -22.11 -15.36
CA GLY A 146 -5.81 -21.69 -16.69
C GLY A 146 -6.33 -22.81 -17.58
#